data_AF-A0A7K9YZH3-F1
#
_entry.id   AF-A0A7K9YZH3-F1
#
_cell.length_a   1.000
_cell.length_b   1.000
_cell.length_c   1.000
_cell.angle_alpha   90.00
_cell.angle_beta   90.00
_cell.angle_gamma   90.00
#
_symmetry.space_group_name_H-M   'P 1'
#
loop_
_entity.id
_entity.type
_entity.pdbx_description
1 polymer ?
#
loop_
_entity_poly.entity_id
_entity_poly.type
_entity_poly.pdbx_seq_one_letter_code
_entity_poly.pdbx_strand_id
1 'polypeptide(L)'
;AVNSRVPSGSTSSLHTTESPTPEPCSQASSNVASQSVLPMYPSVDIDAHTESNHDTALTLACAGGHEELVSVLIARGANIEHRDKKGFTPLILAATAGHVGVVEILLDKGGDIEAQSERTKDTPLSLACSGGRQEV
;
A
#
# COMPACT_ATOMS: atom_id res chain seq x y z
N ALA A 1 -68.17 -1.36 4.72
CA ALA A 1 -68.34 -1.51 6.18
C ALA A 1 -67.52 -2.71 6.63
N VAL A 2 -66.60 -2.50 7.59
CA VAL A 2 -65.98 -3.44 8.59
C VAL A 2 -65.68 -4.89 8.15
N ASN A 3 -64.52 -5.51 8.34
CA ASN A 3 -63.41 -5.42 9.32
C ASN A 3 -62.23 -6.21 8.70
N SER A 4 -60.98 -5.76 8.73
CA SER A 4 -60.00 -5.92 9.82
C SER A 4 -59.76 -7.36 10.29
N ARG A 5 -58.51 -7.84 10.13
CA ARG A 5 -57.61 -8.34 11.20
C ARG A 5 -56.88 -9.66 10.88
N VAL A 6 -55.56 -9.58 11.00
CA VAL A 6 -54.54 -10.64 10.99
C VAL A 6 -54.58 -11.53 12.24
N PRO A 7 -53.94 -12.71 12.19
CA PRO A 7 -53.12 -13.26 13.28
C PRO A 7 -51.71 -13.65 12.76
N SER A 8 -50.57 -13.31 13.38
CA SER A 8 -49.97 -13.71 14.68
C SER A 8 -49.55 -15.18 14.81
N GLY A 9 -48.25 -15.44 14.57
CA GLY A 9 -47.29 -15.87 15.60
C GLY A 9 -47.10 -17.37 15.96
N SER A 10 -45.81 -17.73 16.11
CA SER A 10 -45.19 -18.84 16.88
C SER A 10 -44.96 -20.15 16.09
N THR A 11 -43.81 -20.85 16.14
CA THR A 11 -43.07 -21.35 17.32
C THR A 11 -41.65 -21.86 16.97
N SER A 12 -40.74 -21.74 17.95
CA SER A 12 -39.69 -22.70 18.41
C SER A 12 -38.52 -23.12 17.49
N SER A 13 -37.26 -22.78 17.83
CA SER A 13 -36.31 -23.47 18.77
C SER A 13 -35.56 -24.63 18.08
N LEU A 14 -34.24 -24.83 18.15
CA LEU A 14 -33.40 -25.09 19.34
C LEU A 14 -31.90 -25.16 18.92
N HIS A 15 -31.02 -24.84 19.89
CA HIS A 15 -29.79 -25.58 20.33
C HIS A 15 -28.63 -25.84 19.34
N THR A 16 -27.36 -26.03 19.71
CA THR A 16 -26.49 -25.80 20.89
C THR A 16 -25.13 -26.42 20.50
N THR A 17 -24.05 -25.72 20.86
CA THR A 17 -22.66 -26.13 21.18
C THR A 17 -22.05 -27.46 20.70
N GLU A 18 -20.72 -27.38 20.58
CA GLU A 18 -19.74 -28.33 21.17
C GLU A 18 -18.91 -29.15 20.17
N SER A 19 -17.63 -28.81 20.10
CA SER A 19 -16.51 -29.69 19.74
C SER A 19 -16.27 -30.73 20.83
N PRO A 20 -15.88 -31.98 20.53
CA PRO A 20 -14.52 -32.38 20.90
C PRO A 20 -13.87 -33.44 19.98
N THR A 21 -12.55 -33.49 20.03
CA THR A 21 -11.69 -34.63 19.62
C THR A 21 -11.73 -35.73 20.69
N PRO A 22 -11.46 -37.03 20.38
CA PRO A 22 -10.08 -37.56 20.57
C PRO A 22 -9.66 -38.74 19.63
N GLU A 23 -8.36 -39.06 19.66
CA GLU A 23 -7.61 -40.07 18.85
C GLU A 23 -7.68 -41.54 19.41
N PRO A 24 -6.78 -42.54 19.14
CA PRO A 24 -5.73 -42.80 18.11
C PRO A 24 -5.62 -44.29 17.61
N CYS A 25 -4.76 -44.58 16.60
CA CYS A 25 -3.87 -45.77 16.44
C CYS A 25 -3.19 -45.74 15.03
N SER A 26 -1.98 -46.19 14.71
CA SER A 26 -0.70 -46.50 15.39
C SER A 26 0.30 -46.91 14.27
N GLN A 27 1.48 -46.27 14.24
CA GLN A 27 2.80 -46.75 13.76
C GLN A 27 3.05 -47.02 12.24
N ALA A 28 4.22 -46.78 11.61
CA ALA A 28 5.53 -46.19 11.96
C ALA A 28 6.40 -46.03 10.67
N SER A 29 7.53 -45.30 10.80
CA SER A 29 8.65 -45.09 9.85
C SER A 29 8.39 -44.10 8.71
N SER A 30 9.19 -43.05 8.45
CA SER A 30 10.60 -42.81 8.75
C SER A 30 10.93 -41.31 8.66
N ASN A 31 11.91 -40.87 9.43
CA ASN A 31 12.48 -39.53 9.42
C ASN A 31 13.02 -39.15 8.02
N VAL A 32 12.48 -38.07 7.46
CA VAL A 32 13.33 -36.98 6.97
C VAL A 32 12.66 -35.69 7.45
N ALA A 33 13.40 -34.89 8.22
CA ALA A 33 12.96 -33.55 8.53
C ALA A 33 12.78 -32.82 7.20
N SER A 34 11.54 -32.64 6.77
CA SER A 34 11.19 -31.69 5.73
C SER A 34 11.50 -30.31 6.31
N GLN A 35 12.77 -29.94 6.29
CA GLN A 35 13.17 -28.55 6.41
C GLN A 35 12.42 -27.85 5.28
N SER A 36 11.34 -27.17 5.65
CA SER A 36 10.65 -26.23 4.79
C SER A 36 11.69 -25.19 4.43
N VAL A 37 12.38 -25.39 3.31
CA VAL A 37 13.22 -24.38 2.69
C VAL A 37 12.21 -23.37 2.18
N LEU A 38 11.90 -22.39 3.03
CA LEU A 38 11.23 -21.18 2.58
C LEU A 38 12.06 -20.67 1.39
N PRO A 39 11.44 -20.36 0.23
CA PRO A 39 12.19 -19.81 -0.88
C PRO A 39 12.97 -18.60 -0.36
N MET A 40 14.30 -18.70 -0.41
CA MET A 40 15.19 -17.59 -0.16
C MET A 40 14.94 -16.60 -1.30
N TYR A 41 14.04 -15.65 -1.05
CA TYR A 41 13.91 -14.51 -1.95
C TYR A 41 15.25 -13.78 -1.91
N PRO A 42 15.92 -13.59 -3.06
CA PRO A 42 17.10 -12.75 -3.11
C PRO A 42 16.73 -11.39 -2.52
N SER A 43 17.68 -10.75 -1.85
CA SER A 43 17.50 -9.39 -1.32
C SER A 43 17.00 -8.49 -2.45
N VAL A 44 15.73 -8.08 -2.38
CA VAL A 44 15.11 -7.20 -3.36
C VAL A 44 15.71 -5.81 -3.16
N ASP A 45 16.28 -5.25 -4.22
CA ASP A 45 16.69 -3.86 -4.25
C ASP A 45 15.43 -2.97 -4.27
N ILE A 46 15.25 -2.18 -3.21
CA ILE A 46 14.06 -1.33 -3.03
C ILE A 46 14.05 -0.16 -4.01
N ASP A 47 15.24 0.29 -4.44
CA ASP A 47 15.41 1.39 -5.37
C ASP A 47 15.62 0.92 -6.81
N ALA A 48 15.33 -0.37 -7.07
CA ALA A 48 15.28 -0.89 -8.43
C ALA A 48 14.31 -0.06 -9.28
N HIS A 49 14.73 0.30 -10.48
CA HIS A 49 14.00 1.20 -11.35
C HIS A 49 13.72 0.60 -12.74
N THR A 50 12.67 1.09 -13.40
CA THR A 50 12.38 0.71 -14.79
C THR A 50 13.45 1.25 -15.75
N GLU A 51 13.68 0.57 -16.87
CA GLU A 51 14.66 1.01 -17.88
C GLU A 51 14.15 2.21 -18.71
N SER A 52 12.84 2.34 -18.89
CA SER A 52 12.27 3.36 -19.79
C SER A 52 12.24 4.75 -19.16
N ASN A 53 11.87 4.81 -17.88
CA ASN A 53 11.52 6.04 -17.17
C ASN A 53 12.33 6.24 -15.88
N HIS A 54 13.14 5.26 -15.46
CA HIS A 54 13.80 5.27 -14.15
C HIS A 54 12.81 5.42 -12.99
N ASP A 55 11.63 4.82 -13.11
CA ASP A 55 10.63 4.81 -12.04
C ASP A 55 10.97 3.72 -11.02
N THR A 56 10.99 4.05 -9.73
CA THR A 56 11.08 3.09 -8.62
C THR A 56 9.70 2.73 -8.10
N ALA A 57 9.61 1.73 -7.22
CA ALA A 57 8.37 1.43 -6.51
C ALA A 57 7.82 2.66 -5.78
N LEU A 58 8.70 3.49 -5.20
CA LEU A 58 8.31 4.70 -4.49
C LEU A 58 7.74 5.76 -5.44
N THR A 59 8.40 6.06 -6.57
CA THR A 59 7.89 7.07 -7.50
C THR A 59 6.52 6.70 -8.07
N LEU A 60 6.30 5.42 -8.38
CA LEU A 60 5.01 4.92 -8.86
C LEU A 60 3.92 4.99 -7.79
N ALA A 61 4.24 4.61 -6.54
CA ALA A 61 3.29 4.71 -5.42
C ALA A 61 2.91 6.17 -5.15
N CYS A 62 3.87 7.10 -5.24
CA CYS A 62 3.63 8.53 -5.06
C CYS A 62 2.79 9.14 -6.19
N ALA A 63 3.07 8.77 -7.44
CA ALA A 63 2.29 9.20 -8.60
C ALA A 63 0.86 8.63 -8.60
N GLY A 64 0.65 7.47 -7.95
CA GLY A 64 -0.65 6.81 -7.82
C GLY A 64 -1.43 7.15 -6.54
N GLY A 65 -0.86 7.93 -5.62
CA GLY A 65 -1.53 8.32 -4.38
C GLY A 65 -1.66 7.20 -3.34
N HIS A 66 -0.76 6.21 -3.37
CA HIS A 66 -0.84 5.04 -2.49
C HIS A 66 -0.14 5.26 -1.15
N GLU A 67 -0.76 6.04 -0.26
CA GLU A 67 -0.22 6.47 1.05
C GLU A 67 0.40 5.34 1.90
N GLU A 68 -0.31 4.23 2.06
CA GLU A 68 0.16 3.08 2.84
C GLU A 68 1.42 2.46 2.22
N LEU A 69 1.44 2.34 0.89
CA LEU A 69 2.58 1.79 0.15
C LEU A 69 3.79 2.70 0.25
N VAL A 70 3.58 4.02 0.14
CA VAL A 70 4.62 5.04 0.32
C VAL A 70 5.24 4.92 1.72
N SER A 71 4.41 4.84 2.76
CA SER A 71 4.88 4.67 4.14
C SER A 71 5.70 3.40 4.33
N VAL A 72 5.23 2.26 3.79
CA VAL A 72 5.96 0.99 3.87
C VAL A 72 7.29 1.03 3.11
N LEU A 73 7.32 1.62 1.92
CA LEU A 73 8.52 1.70 1.10
C LEU A 73 9.59 2.58 1.77
N ILE A 74 9.21 3.75 2.30
CA ILE A 74 10.12 4.62 3.04
C ILE A 74 10.62 3.91 4.32
N ALA A 75 9.73 3.22 5.04
CA ALA A 75 10.13 2.46 6.24
C ALA A 75 11.12 1.33 5.93
N ARG A 76 11.11 0.81 4.71
CA ARG A 76 12.09 -0.19 4.23
C ARG A 76 13.39 0.44 3.70
N GLY A 77 13.48 1.76 3.62
CA GLY A 77 14.67 2.49 3.21
C GLY A 77 14.69 2.91 1.75
N ALA A 78 13.53 3.03 1.09
CA ALA A 78 13.45 3.61 -0.25
C ALA A 78 14.00 5.05 -0.28
N ASN A 79 14.72 5.39 -1.36
CA ASN A 79 15.28 6.72 -1.55
C ASN A 79 14.18 7.75 -1.86
N ILE A 80 13.87 8.60 -0.86
CA ILE A 80 12.85 9.65 -0.95
C ILE A 80 13.18 10.74 -1.98
N GLU A 81 14.47 10.92 -2.30
CA GLU A 81 14.98 11.90 -3.27
C GLU A 81 15.35 11.27 -4.62
N HIS A 82 14.87 10.06 -4.89
CA HIS A 82 15.08 9.42 -6.20
C HIS A 82 14.57 10.32 -7.32
N ARG A 83 15.26 10.34 -8.46
CA ARG A 83 14.88 11.16 -9.61
C ARG A 83 14.56 10.28 -10.80
N ASP A 84 13.36 10.44 -11.35
CA ASP A 84 12.98 9.79 -12.60
C ASP A 84 13.78 10.36 -13.79
N LYS A 85 13.54 9.84 -14.99
CA LYS A 85 14.20 10.30 -16.22
C LYS A 85 14.00 11.78 -16.54
N LYS A 86 12.93 12.40 -16.04
CA LYS A 86 12.62 13.83 -16.21
C LYS A 86 13.20 14.67 -15.07
N GLY A 87 13.80 14.03 -14.07
CA GLY A 87 14.30 14.65 -12.86
C GLY A 87 13.20 14.98 -11.85
N PHE A 88 12.05 14.32 -11.92
CA PHE A 88 11.02 14.48 -10.91
C PHE A 88 11.33 13.58 -9.71
N THR A 89 11.24 14.16 -8.52
CA THR A 89 11.28 13.44 -7.25
C THR A 89 9.90 12.85 -6.93
N PRO A 90 9.81 11.84 -6.03
CA PRO A 90 8.54 11.36 -5.49
C PRO A 90 7.60 12.49 -5.04
N LEU A 91 8.15 13.53 -4.41
CA LEU A 91 7.38 14.69 -3.95
C LEU A 91 6.81 15.51 -5.12
N ILE A 92 7.62 15.79 -6.15
CA ILE A 92 7.16 16.47 -7.36
C ILE A 92 6.03 15.69 -8.03
N LEU A 93 6.16 14.36 -8.12
CA LEU A 93 5.14 13.49 -8.73
C LEU A 93 3.82 13.54 -7.94
N ALA A 94 3.88 13.39 -6.62
CA ALA A 94 2.70 13.44 -5.74
C ALA A 94 2.01 14.80 -5.80
N ALA A 95 2.77 15.89 -5.75
CA ALA A 95 2.25 17.25 -5.80
C ALA A 95 1.60 17.58 -7.15
N THR A 96 2.23 17.18 -8.26
CA THR A 96 1.67 17.34 -9.62
C THR A 96 0.37 16.55 -9.79
N ALA A 97 0.29 15.36 -9.19
CA ALA A 97 -0.88 14.50 -9.22
C ALA A 97 -2.01 14.97 -8.28
N GLY A 98 -1.71 15.79 -7.26
CA GLY A 98 -2.68 16.29 -6.30
C GLY A 98 -2.91 15.37 -5.10
N HIS A 99 -1.96 14.49 -4.77
CA HIS A 99 -2.11 13.49 -3.71
C HIS A 99 -1.64 14.04 -2.37
N VAL A 100 -2.52 14.79 -1.70
CA VAL A 100 -2.22 15.52 -0.45
C VAL A 100 -1.65 14.61 0.64
N GLY A 101 -2.29 13.47 0.95
CA GLY A 101 -1.80 12.58 2.00
C GLY A 101 -0.42 12.00 1.70
N VAL A 102 -0.10 11.75 0.43
CA VAL A 102 1.26 11.33 0.04
C VAL A 102 2.25 12.49 0.19
N VAL A 103 1.87 13.71 -0.19
CA VAL A 103 2.71 14.91 -0.03
C VAL A 103 3.04 15.12 1.46
N GLU A 104 2.04 15.03 2.33
CA GLU A 104 2.23 15.13 3.79
C GLU A 104 3.20 14.06 4.30
N ILE A 105 3.00 12.79 3.91
CA ILE A 105 3.91 11.70 4.30
C ILE A 105 5.34 11.98 3.85
N LEU A 106 5.55 12.43 2.61
CA LEU A 106 6.89 12.69 2.08
C LEU A 106 7.57 13.86 2.82
N LEU A 107 6.84 14.94 3.09
CA LEU A 107 7.36 16.08 3.85
C LEU A 107 7.71 15.70 5.30
N ASP A 108 6.86 14.92 5.96
CA ASP A 108 7.10 14.40 7.32
C ASP A 108 8.33 13.49 7.38
N LYS A 109 8.66 12.82 6.27
CA LYS A 109 9.85 11.97 6.13
C LYS A 109 11.09 12.71 5.63
N GLY A 110 11.01 14.04 5.51
CA GLY A 110 12.14 14.90 5.15
C GLY A 110 12.39 15.03 3.66
N GLY A 111 11.36 14.84 2.83
CA GLY A 111 11.44 15.13 1.40
C GLY A 111 11.73 16.61 1.14
N ASP A 112 12.56 16.91 0.14
CA ASP A 112 12.96 18.27 -0.20
C ASP A 112 11.83 19.05 -0.87
N ILE A 113 11.22 19.97 -0.12
CA ILE A 113 10.15 20.85 -0.60
C ILE A 113 10.59 21.76 -1.75
N GLU A 114 11.87 22.10 -1.81
CA GLU A 114 12.47 22.95 -2.85
C GLU A 114 13.09 22.13 -3.99
N ALA A 115 12.84 20.81 -4.03
CA ALA A 115 13.31 19.96 -5.11
C ALA A 115 12.89 20.52 -6.47
N GLN A 116 13.79 20.48 -7.45
CA GLN A 116 13.53 21.03 -8.77
C GLN A 116 13.53 19.94 -9.83
N SER A 117 12.64 20.04 -10.81
CA SER A 117 12.70 19.24 -12.03
C SER A 117 14.02 19.48 -12.79
N GLU A 118 14.49 18.52 -13.57
CA GLU A 118 15.78 18.72 -14.24
C GLU A 118 15.69 19.79 -15.35
N ARG A 119 14.63 19.71 -16.16
CA ARG A 119 14.51 20.46 -17.41
C ARG A 119 14.04 21.90 -17.21
N THR A 120 13.07 22.12 -16.34
CA THR A 120 12.38 23.41 -16.20
C THR A 120 12.63 24.09 -14.87
N LYS A 121 13.32 23.41 -13.94
CA LYS A 121 13.55 23.88 -12.57
C LYS A 121 12.26 24.19 -11.82
N ASP A 122 11.19 23.47 -12.17
CA ASP A 122 9.90 23.58 -11.50
C ASP A 122 9.95 22.88 -10.14
N THR A 123 9.35 23.50 -9.12
CA THR A 123 9.22 22.93 -7.78
C THR A 123 7.93 22.14 -7.64
N PRO A 124 7.76 21.29 -6.60
CA PRO A 124 6.49 20.65 -6.30
C PRO A 124 5.33 21.66 -6.28
N LEU A 125 5.55 22.82 -5.65
CA LEU A 125 4.54 23.88 -5.53
C LEU A 125 4.19 24.53 -6.88
N SER A 126 5.18 24.84 -7.73
CA SER A 126 4.89 25.48 -9.02
C SER A 126 4.09 24.56 -9.95
N LEU A 127 4.36 23.25 -9.90
CA LEU A 127 3.61 22.24 -10.67
C LEU A 127 2.21 21.98 -10.10
N ALA A 128 2.06 21.93 -8.76
CA ALA A 128 0.77 21.85 -8.11
C ALA A 128 -0.14 23.04 -8.51
N CYS A 129 0.42 24.25 -8.51
CA CYS A 129 -0.28 25.46 -8.96
C CYS A 129 -0.66 25.38 -10.45
N SER A 130 0.27 24.96 -11.32
CA SER A 130 -0.01 24.79 -12.76
C SER A 130 -1.08 23.73 -13.03
N GLY A 131 -1.21 22.72 -12.17
CA GLY A 131 -2.21 21.66 -12.25
C GLY A 131 -3.52 21.98 -11.54
N GLY A 132 -3.65 23.13 -10.88
CA GLY A 132 -4.84 23.51 -10.11
C GLY A 132 -5.08 22.64 -8.86
N ARG A 133 -4.02 22.07 -8.28
CA ARG A 133 -4.08 21.21 -7.09
C ARG A 133 -4.21 22.06 -5.83
N GLN A 134 -5.40 22.58 -5.56
CA GLN A 134 -5.62 23.51 -4.45
C GLN A 134 -5.39 22.88 -3.06
N GLU A 135 -5.60 21.58 -2.93
CA GLU A 135 -5.52 20.87 -1.65
C GLU A 135 -4.07 20.48 -1.27
N VAL A 136 -3.13 20.56 -2.23
CA VAL A 136 -1.68 20.34 -2.03
C VAL A 136 -1.01 21.68 -1.70
#